data_AF-A0A2V7UUM9-F1
#
_entry.id   AF-A0A2V7UUM9-F1
#
_cell.length_a   1.000
_cell.length_b   1.000
_cell.length_c   1.000
_cell.angle_alpha   90.00
_cell.angle_beta   90.00
_cell.angle_gamma   90.00
#
_symmetry.space_group_name_H-M   'P 1'
#
loop_
_entity.id
_entity.type
_entity.pdbx_description
1 polymer ?
#
loop_
_entity_poly.entity_id
_entity_poly.type
_entity_poly.pdbx_seq_one_letter_code
_entity_poly.pdbx_strand_id
1 'polypeptide(L)'
;MDDGTSSGASLEAALTRDNEEAFRALASMPVTTARGDTLVRTGSAPAPTLIKIDVEGGEVGVLRGCGEVLAAAHPLLLIEVHSATTMFRTRAVLDALGYELRLLEDGGRPDSRCHVIARPPRGA
;
A
#
# COMPACT_ATOMS: atom_id res chain seq x y z
N MET A 1 -9.92 -22.43 -9.46
CA MET A 1 -9.21 -22.09 -8.21
C MET A 1 -8.16 -21.09 -8.64
N ASP A 2 -8.32 -19.85 -8.18
CA ASP A 2 -7.36 -18.77 -8.40
C ASP A 2 -6.13 -19.09 -7.55
N ASP A 3 -5.00 -19.37 -8.18
CA ASP A 3 -3.78 -19.83 -7.50
C ASP A 3 -2.99 -18.67 -6.87
N GLY A 4 -3.57 -17.46 -6.88
CA GLY A 4 -2.97 -16.28 -6.25
C GLY A 4 -1.74 -15.78 -7.02
N THR A 5 -1.52 -16.25 -8.24
CA THR A 5 -0.48 -15.72 -9.12
C THR A 5 -0.94 -14.36 -9.65
N SER A 6 -0.70 -13.32 -8.85
CA SER A 6 -0.54 -11.97 -9.38
C SER A 6 0.46 -12.04 -10.53
N SER A 7 0.17 -11.39 -11.66
CA SER A 7 0.98 -11.43 -12.89
C SER A 7 2.41 -10.85 -12.75
N GLY A 8 2.91 -10.68 -11.53
CA GLY A 8 4.27 -10.25 -11.24
C GLY A 8 4.87 -10.73 -9.91
N ALA A 9 4.23 -11.61 -9.13
CA ALA A 9 4.66 -11.88 -7.74
C ALA A 9 5.34 -13.24 -7.47
N SER A 10 5.70 -14.02 -8.49
CA SER A 10 6.35 -15.33 -8.29
C SER A 10 7.52 -15.57 -9.24
N LEU A 11 8.59 -14.78 -9.13
CA LEU A 11 9.91 -15.27 -9.48
C LEU A 11 10.93 -14.66 -8.52
N GLU A 12 12.00 -15.39 -8.23
CA GLU A 12 13.26 -14.81 -7.73
C GLU A 12 13.77 -13.63 -8.62
N ALA A 13 13.19 -13.45 -9.82
CA ALA A 13 13.36 -12.33 -10.73
C ALA A 13 12.44 -11.13 -10.49
N ALA A 14 11.47 -11.21 -9.56
CA ALA A 14 10.64 -10.09 -9.07
C ALA A 14 11.39 -9.22 -8.04
N LEU A 15 12.72 -9.41 -7.93
CA LEU A 15 13.56 -8.33 -7.46
C LEU A 15 13.35 -7.16 -8.42
N THR A 16 12.87 -6.03 -7.91
CA THR A 16 12.90 -4.71 -8.56
C THR A 16 14.34 -4.25 -8.71
N ARG A 17 15.13 -4.99 -9.48
CA ARG A 17 16.06 -4.31 -10.36
C ARG A 17 15.16 -3.62 -11.37
N ASP A 18 15.36 -2.33 -11.60
CA ASP A 18 14.82 -1.65 -12.78
C ASP A 18 15.22 -2.48 -14.01
N ASN A 19 14.34 -3.40 -14.39
CA ASN A 19 14.55 -4.25 -15.55
C ASN A 19 13.97 -3.50 -16.74
N GLU A 20 14.57 -2.34 -17.04
CA GLU A 20 14.21 -1.50 -18.18
C GLU A 20 14.11 -2.35 -19.45
N GLU A 21 14.93 -3.40 -19.56
CA GLU A 21 14.92 -4.37 -20.64
C GLU A 21 13.62 -5.22 -20.70
N ALA A 22 13.08 -5.68 -19.58
CA ALA A 22 11.79 -6.37 -19.54
C ALA A 22 10.61 -5.44 -19.87
N PHE A 23 10.73 -4.15 -19.58
CA PHE A 23 9.68 -3.15 -19.83
C PHE A 23 9.79 -2.47 -21.20
N ARG A 24 10.87 -2.70 -21.97
CA ARG A 24 11.10 -2.05 -23.28
C ARG A 24 9.99 -2.28 -24.32
N ALA A 25 9.28 -3.40 -24.23
CA ALA A 25 8.17 -3.73 -25.12
C ALA A 25 6.80 -3.28 -24.60
N LEU A 26 6.73 -2.71 -23.38
CA LEU A 26 5.47 -2.27 -22.79
C LEU A 26 5.20 -0.80 -23.15
N ALA A 27 3.95 -0.52 -23.48
CA ALA A 27 3.46 0.84 -23.72
C ALA A 27 2.79 1.38 -22.45
N SER A 28 3.07 2.64 -22.10
CA SER A 28 2.33 3.34 -21.05
C SER A 28 0.92 3.69 -21.55
N MET A 29 -0.08 3.55 -20.67
CA MET A 29 -1.43 4.02 -20.92
C MET A 29 -1.90 4.97 -19.81
N PRO A 30 -2.65 6.03 -20.12
CA PRO A 30 -3.27 6.85 -19.10
C PRO A 30 -4.33 6.06 -18.35
N VAL A 31 -4.36 6.20 -17.03
CA VAL A 31 -5.37 5.61 -16.16
C VAL A 31 -6.01 6.69 -15.29
N THR A 32 -7.32 6.60 -15.10
CA THR A 32 -8.03 7.51 -14.19
C THR A 32 -7.76 7.09 -12.75
N THR A 33 -7.36 8.06 -11.92
CA THR A 33 -7.14 7.86 -10.49
C THR A 33 -8.25 8.52 -9.67
N ALA A 34 -8.61 7.92 -8.54
CA ALA A 34 -9.55 8.51 -7.59
C ALA A 34 -8.99 8.43 -6.16
N ARG A 35 -9.47 9.33 -5.30
CA ARG A 35 -9.25 9.27 -3.86
C ARG A 35 -10.15 8.21 -3.24
N GLY A 36 -9.64 7.41 -2.31
CA GLY A 36 -10.47 6.48 -1.53
C GLY A 36 -11.59 7.19 -0.77
N ASP A 37 -11.31 8.39 -0.26
CA ASP A 37 -12.32 9.27 0.36
C ASP A 37 -13.52 9.52 -0.58
N THR A 38 -13.24 9.81 -1.86
CA THR A 38 -14.30 10.03 -2.85
C THR A 38 -15.08 8.75 -3.10
N LEU A 39 -14.40 7.60 -3.25
CA LEU A 39 -15.06 6.32 -3.51
C LEU A 39 -16.05 5.94 -2.39
N VAL A 40 -15.68 6.17 -1.12
CA VAL A 40 -16.55 5.90 0.02
C VAL A 40 -17.69 6.93 0.08
N ARG A 41 -17.39 8.22 -0.04
CA ARG A 41 -18.38 9.29 0.04
C ARG A 41 -19.45 9.21 -1.05
N THR A 42 -19.10 8.77 -2.25
CA THR A 42 -20.06 8.59 -3.36
C THR A 42 -20.78 7.24 -3.33
N GLY A 43 -20.49 6.38 -2.36
CA GLY A 43 -21.03 5.02 -2.28
C GLY A 43 -20.52 4.08 -3.38
N SER A 44 -19.45 4.47 -4.10
CA SER A 44 -18.80 3.62 -5.10
C SER A 44 -18.01 2.48 -4.46
N ALA A 45 -17.65 2.61 -3.18
CA ALA A 45 -17.13 1.55 -2.33
C ALA A 45 -17.72 1.69 -0.91
N PRO A 46 -17.91 0.59 -0.17
CA PRO A 46 -18.29 0.68 1.25
C PRO A 46 -17.13 1.23 2.08
N ALA A 47 -17.44 1.74 3.29
CA ALA A 47 -16.41 2.06 4.27
C ALA A 47 -15.63 0.78 4.64
N PRO A 48 -14.31 0.72 4.42
CA PRO A 48 -13.53 -0.49 4.65
C PRO A 48 -13.30 -0.72 6.15
N THR A 49 -13.22 -1.99 6.54
CA THR A 49 -12.66 -2.42 7.83
C THR A 49 -11.19 -2.84 7.72
N LEU A 50 -10.70 -3.05 6.48
CA LEU A 50 -9.32 -3.36 6.15
C LEU A 50 -8.95 -2.74 4.80
N ILE A 51 -7.72 -2.22 4.69
CA ILE A 51 -7.14 -1.76 3.42
C ILE A 51 -5.79 -2.45 3.24
N LYS A 52 -5.61 -3.13 2.10
CA LYS A 52 -4.30 -3.56 1.61
C LYS A 52 -3.74 -2.46 0.69
N ILE A 53 -2.50 -2.05 0.93
CA ILE A 53 -1.76 -1.09 0.10
C ILE A 53 -0.51 -1.81 -0.41
N ASP A 54 -0.48 -2.07 -1.71
CA ASP A 54 0.59 -2.80 -2.40
C ASP A 54 0.77 -2.09 -3.74
N VAL A 55 1.57 -1.02 -3.68
CA VAL A 55 1.75 -0.05 -4.76
C VAL A 55 3.23 0.29 -4.86
N GLU A 56 3.74 0.45 -6.07
CA GLU A 56 5.17 0.66 -6.33
C GLU A 56 5.58 2.12 -6.01
N GLY A 57 5.72 2.46 -4.72
CA GLY A 57 6.17 3.80 -4.26
C GLY A 57 5.07 4.86 -4.12
N GLY A 58 3.81 4.50 -4.38
CA GLY A 58 2.63 5.39 -4.30
C GLY A 58 1.92 5.44 -2.94
N GLU A 59 2.46 4.79 -1.91
CA GLU A 59 1.79 4.48 -0.64
C GLU A 59 1.31 5.74 0.09
N VAL A 60 2.16 6.77 0.15
CA VAL A 60 1.82 8.07 0.78
C VAL A 60 0.68 8.76 0.02
N GLY A 61 0.61 8.59 -1.30
CA GLY A 61 -0.48 9.10 -2.13
C GLY A 61 -1.81 8.41 -1.80
N VAL A 62 -1.78 7.09 -1.65
CA VAL A 62 -2.95 6.30 -1.21
C VAL A 62 -3.42 6.74 0.17
N LEU A 63 -2.52 6.83 1.15
CA LEU A 63 -2.86 7.23 2.52
C LEU A 63 -3.48 8.62 2.58
N ARG A 64 -2.92 9.60 1.85
CA ARG A 64 -3.48 10.95 1.74
C ARG A 64 -4.82 10.97 1.01
N GLY A 65 -5.00 10.08 0.03
CA GLY A 65 -6.25 9.89 -0.70
C GLY A 65 -7.36 9.24 0.14
N CYS A 66 -7.03 8.65 1.28
CA CYS A 66 -7.95 7.98 2.21
C CYS A 66 -8.02 8.68 3.57
N GLY A 67 -7.60 9.95 3.69
CA GLY A 67 -7.47 10.63 4.99
C GLY A 67 -8.78 10.70 5.78
N GLU A 68 -9.91 10.97 5.12
CA GLU A 68 -11.24 11.00 5.75
C GLU A 68 -11.65 9.60 6.20
N VAL A 69 -11.44 8.60 5.34
CA VAL A 69 -11.76 7.19 5.62
C VAL A 69 -10.94 6.66 6.79
N LEU A 70 -9.64 6.94 6.82
CA LEU A 70 -8.72 6.48 7.86
C LEU A 70 -9.05 7.09 9.23
N ALA A 71 -9.54 8.33 9.24
CA ALA A 71 -9.92 9.06 10.44
C ALA A 71 -11.32 8.72 10.96
N ALA A 72 -12.24 8.29 10.08
CA ALA A 72 -13.62 8.01 10.45
C ALA A 72 -13.92 6.51 10.66
N ALA A 73 -13.38 5.65 9.80
CA ALA A 73 -13.67 4.20 9.81
C ALA A 73 -12.57 3.37 10.48
N HIS A 74 -11.40 3.95 10.72
CA HIS A 74 -10.28 3.31 11.39
C HIS A 74 -9.95 1.86 10.91
N PRO A 75 -9.83 1.61 9.58
CA PRO A 75 -9.58 0.27 9.07
C PRO A 75 -8.20 -0.27 9.48
N LEU A 76 -8.08 -1.59 9.62
CA LEU A 76 -6.76 -2.23 9.70
C LEU A 76 -5.99 -2.03 8.39
N LEU A 77 -4.69 -1.69 8.45
CA LEU A 77 -3.87 -1.54 7.25
C LEU A 77 -2.83 -2.64 7.13
N LEU A 78 -2.69 -3.19 5.92
CA LEU A 78 -1.58 -4.04 5.52
C LEU A 78 -0.88 -3.36 4.36
N ILE A 79 0.39 -2.99 4.53
CA ILE A 79 1.11 -2.12 3.59
C ILE A 79 2.43 -2.79 3.21
N GLU A 80 2.64 -3.04 1.91
CA GLU A 80 3.99 -3.21 1.37
C GLU A 80 4.57 -1.82 1.14
N VAL A 81 5.72 -1.54 1.76
CA VAL A 81 6.41 -0.26 1.67
C VAL A 81 7.64 -0.43 0.81
N HIS A 82 7.68 0.26 -0.33
CA HIS A 82 8.65 0.02 -1.39
C HIS A 82 10.09 0.48 -1.05
N SER A 83 10.28 1.39 -0.09
CA SER A 83 11.61 1.86 0.30
C SER A 83 11.67 2.37 1.74
N ALA A 84 12.88 2.41 2.32
CA ALA A 84 13.10 3.01 3.64
C ALA A 84 12.67 4.49 3.72
N THR A 85 12.87 5.27 2.66
CA THR A 85 12.41 6.67 2.59
C THR A 85 10.89 6.77 2.57
N THR A 86 10.23 5.88 1.82
CA THR A 86 8.77 5.77 1.83
C THR A 86 8.27 5.40 3.22
N MET A 87 8.94 4.48 3.91
CA MET A 87 8.58 4.06 5.27
C MET A 87 8.54 5.25 6.25
N PHE A 88 9.54 6.14 6.19
CA PHE A 88 9.54 7.35 7.03
C PHE A 88 8.30 8.23 6.78
N ARG A 89 7.93 8.43 5.52
CA ARG A 89 6.77 9.27 5.15
C ARG A 89 5.43 8.59 5.45
N THR A 90 5.33 7.28 5.21
CA THR A 90 4.18 6.45 5.56
C THR A 90 3.94 6.48 7.07
N ARG A 91 5.01 6.29 7.85
CA ARG A 91 4.97 6.39 9.32
C ARG A 91 4.46 7.74 9.79
N ALA A 92 4.98 8.84 9.22
CA ALA A 92 4.56 10.18 9.60
C ALA A 92 3.06 10.45 9.39
N VAL A 93 2.49 9.96 8.28
CA VAL A 93 1.04 10.10 8.00
C VAL A 93 0.21 9.29 9.01
N LEU A 94 0.61 8.05 9.27
CA LEU A 94 -0.14 7.14 10.12
C LEU A 94 -0.02 7.48 11.61
N ASP A 95 1.13 7.96 12.07
CA ASP A 95 1.32 8.48 13.44
C ASP A 95 0.41 9.68 13.71
N ALA A 96 0.25 10.59 12.73
CA ALA A 96 -0.64 11.74 12.86
C ALA A 96 -2.13 11.33 13.02
N LEU A 97 -2.48 10.11 12.60
CA LEU A 97 -3.81 9.51 12.75
C LEU A 97 -3.90 8.55 13.95
N GLY A 98 -2.83 8.42 14.73
CA GLY A 98 -2.78 7.57 15.93
C GLY A 98 -2.65 6.08 15.66
N TYR A 99 -2.26 5.66 14.46
CA TYR A 99 -2.07 4.25 14.12
C TYR A 99 -0.78 3.69 14.73
N GLU A 100 -0.83 2.44 15.18
CA GLU A 100 0.33 1.71 15.66
C GLU A 100 0.89 0.80 14.55
N LEU A 101 2.08 1.12 14.03
CA LEU A 101 2.75 0.32 13.01
C LEU A 101 3.62 -0.77 13.63
N ARG A 102 3.57 -1.98 13.06
CA ARG A 102 4.53 -3.06 13.31
C ARG A 102 5.01 -3.63 11.99
N LEU A 103 6.30 -3.93 11.92
CA LEU A 103 6.86 -4.75 10.84
C LEU A 103 6.31 -6.16 10.95
N LEU A 104 5.88 -6.71 9.83
CA LEU A 104 5.65 -8.15 9.68
C LEU A 104 7.00 -8.73 9.28
N GLU A 105 7.50 -9.73 10.02
CA GLU A 105 8.82 -10.31 9.78
C GLU A 105 8.94 -10.78 8.33
N ASP A 106 9.92 -10.25 7.60
CA ASP A 106 10.33 -10.72 6.28
C ASP A 106 11.64 -11.46 6.45
N GLY A 107 11.63 -12.77 6.15
CA GLY A 107 12.73 -13.70 6.40
C GLY A 107 13.98 -13.46 5.55
N GLY A 108 14.63 -12.31 5.69
CA GLY A 108 15.94 -12.02 5.13
C GLY A 108 15.94 -11.58 3.66
N ARG A 109 14.88 -10.92 3.18
CA ARG A 109 14.92 -10.30 1.84
C ARG A 109 15.99 -9.20 1.81
N PRO A 110 16.89 -9.21 0.81
CA PRO A 110 17.94 -8.19 0.67
C PRO A 110 17.41 -6.87 0.10
N ASP A 111 16.12 -6.78 -0.24
CA ASP A 111 15.51 -5.55 -0.75
C ASP A 111 15.15 -4.59 0.39
N SER A 112 15.04 -3.30 0.06
CA SER A 112 14.65 -2.25 1.01
C SER A 112 13.15 -2.20 1.26
N ARG A 113 12.39 -3.19 0.78
CA ARG A 113 10.94 -3.24 0.96
C ARG A 113 10.64 -3.86 2.32
N CYS A 114 9.49 -3.50 2.87
CA CYS A 114 9.01 -4.16 4.07
C CYS A 114 7.50 -4.23 4.11
N HIS A 115 6.99 -5.26 4.78
CA HIS A 115 5.58 -5.39 5.07
C HIS A 115 5.30 -4.83 6.47
N VAL A 116 4.29 -3.96 6.56
CA VAL A 116 3.83 -3.41 7.84
C VAL A 116 2.35 -3.66 8.03
N ILE A 117 1.99 -3.92 9.28
CA ILE A 117 0.61 -3.83 9.75
C ILE A 117 0.46 -2.52 10.53
N ALA A 118 -0.55 -1.71 10.18
CA ALA A 118 -0.91 -0.53 10.96
C ALA A 118 -2.26 -0.76 11.64
N ARG A 119 -2.24 -0.82 12.98
CA ARG A 119 -3.44 -1.00 13.79
C ARG A 119 -4.06 0.35 14.11
N PRO A 120 -5.39 0.47 14.09
CA PRO A 120 -6.07 1.71 14.45
C PRO A 120 -5.83 2.10 15.92
N PRO A 121 -6.12 3.36 16.29
CA PRO A 121 -6.05 3.83 17.67
C PRO A 121 -6.91 2.96 18.60
N ARG A 122 -6.47 2.76 19.85
CA ARG A 122 -7.25 2.02 20.84
C ARG A 122 -8.54 2.77 21.18
N GLY A 123 -9.70 2.12 21.04
CA GLY A 123 -11.01 2.70 21.36
C GLY A 123 -11.72 3.41 20.20
N ALA A 124 -11.17 3.28 18.98
CA ALA A 124 -11.85 3.55 17.73
C ALA A 124 -12.94 2.50 17.43
#